data_AF-A0A7I7RPU6-F1
#
_entry.id   AF-A0A7I7RPU6-F1
#
_cell.length_a   1.000
_cell.length_b   1.000
_cell.length_c   1.000
_cell.angle_alpha   90.00
_cell.angle_beta   90.00
_cell.angle_gamma   90.00
#
_symmetry.space_group_name_H-M   'P 1'
#
loop_
_entity.id
_entity.type
_entity.pdbx_description
1 polymer ?
#
loop_
_entity_poly.entity_id
_entity_poly.type
_entity_poly.pdbx_seq_one_letter_code
_entity_poly.pdbx_strand_id
1 'polypeptide(L)'
;MVGREVGCGGGLDGPLIRSVRHVTAPLPGALDHAENDLRTAQSEADPHRQGQYARSAADAAAEVSLDAGASAEERQRAQAVVRSALTMIPGSLLREAQSMLTAARRETDPHRRRELAGSALSKARDAAGRREVTDEQRAQARQVIGSGRMISSTIVEAAMRRRRIEREQERETPGVAM
;
A
#
# COMPACT_ATOMS: atom_id res chain seq x y z
N MET A 1 -70.08 4.44 16.46
CA MET A 1 -69.07 3.79 17.34
C MET A 1 -67.71 3.96 16.69
N VAL A 2 -66.74 4.39 17.48
CA VAL A 2 -65.34 4.69 17.13
C VAL A 2 -64.48 3.41 17.24
N GLY A 3 -63.46 3.27 16.37
CA GLY A 3 -62.30 2.37 16.54
C GLY A 3 -61.46 2.29 15.26
N ARG A 4 -60.48 3.18 15.03
CA ARG A 4 -59.00 3.09 15.30
C ARG A 4 -58.25 2.04 14.45
N GLU A 5 -57.44 2.49 13.46
CA GLU A 5 -55.94 2.37 13.33
C GLU A 5 -55.41 0.92 13.19
N VAL A 6 -54.45 0.49 12.33
CA VAL A 6 -53.22 1.03 11.73
C VAL A 6 -52.86 0.13 10.51
N GLY A 7 -52.18 0.64 9.47
CA GLY A 7 -51.43 -0.24 8.55
C GLY A 7 -50.98 0.38 7.23
N CYS A 8 -50.07 1.36 7.27
CA CYS A 8 -49.30 1.79 6.10
C CYS A 8 -48.25 0.73 5.73
N GLY A 9 -48.06 0.47 4.43
CA GLY A 9 -46.98 -0.38 3.93
C GLY A 9 -46.98 -0.48 2.42
N GLY A 10 -46.70 0.63 1.74
CA GLY A 10 -46.45 0.65 0.29
C GLY A 10 -45.08 0.06 -0.05
N GLY A 11 -44.98 -0.55 -1.22
CA GLY A 11 -43.75 -1.11 -1.76
C GLY A 11 -43.89 -1.39 -3.26
N LEU A 12 -44.19 -0.33 -4.02
CA LEU A 12 -44.13 -0.36 -5.48
C LEU A 12 -42.66 -0.26 -5.93
N ASP A 13 -42.28 -1.19 -6.80
CA ASP A 13 -41.29 -1.07 -7.88
C ASP A 13 -40.26 0.05 -7.76
N GLY A 14 -39.11 -0.28 -7.16
CA GLY A 14 -37.91 0.53 -7.25
C GLY A 14 -37.12 0.18 -8.52
N PRO A 15 -36.83 1.12 -9.43
CA PRO A 15 -35.91 0.86 -10.53
C PRO A 15 -34.51 0.63 -9.94
N LEU A 16 -33.85 -0.44 -10.40
CA LEU A 16 -32.42 -0.68 -10.18
C LEU A 16 -31.63 0.52 -10.73
N ILE A 17 -31.30 1.47 -9.86
CA ILE A 17 -30.34 2.53 -10.18
C ILE A 17 -28.98 1.85 -10.31
N ARG A 18 -28.64 1.44 -11.55
CA ARG A 18 -27.26 1.23 -11.95
C ARG A 18 -26.53 2.53 -11.64
N SER A 19 -25.66 2.50 -10.64
CA SER A 19 -24.69 3.57 -10.41
C SER A 19 -23.80 3.66 -11.64
N VAL A 20 -24.18 4.52 -12.58
CA VAL A 20 -23.31 4.97 -13.65
C VAL A 20 -22.27 5.82 -12.96
N ARG A 21 -21.06 5.30 -12.80
CA ARG A 21 -19.91 6.18 -12.54
C ARG A 21 -19.89 7.14 -13.71
N HIS A 22 -20.17 8.42 -13.45
CA HIS A 22 -19.91 9.46 -14.42
C HIS A 22 -18.41 9.39 -14.72
N VAL A 23 -18.07 8.83 -15.87
CA VAL A 23 -16.76 8.99 -16.47
C VAL A 23 -16.74 10.45 -16.89
N THR A 24 -16.23 11.30 -16.00
CA THR A 24 -15.85 12.65 -16.38
C THR A 24 -14.86 12.53 -17.52
N ALA A 25 -15.11 13.27 -18.60
CA ALA A 25 -14.15 13.36 -19.69
C ALA A 25 -12.76 13.69 -19.09
N PRO A 26 -11.69 13.03 -19.54
CA PRO A 26 -10.34 13.34 -19.10
C PRO A 26 -10.08 14.83 -19.23
N LEU A 27 -9.33 15.41 -18.30
CA LEU A 27 -8.87 16.78 -18.43
C LEU A 27 -8.09 16.91 -19.76
N PRO A 28 -8.28 18.00 -20.52
CA PRO A 28 -7.47 18.25 -21.70
C PRO A 28 -5.98 18.15 -21.36
N GLY A 29 -5.21 17.38 -22.13
CA GLY A 29 -3.78 17.15 -21.88
C GLY A 29 -3.47 16.10 -20.81
N ALA A 30 -4.45 15.34 -20.30
CA ALA A 30 -4.22 14.28 -19.31
C ALA A 30 -3.20 13.23 -19.78
N LEU A 31 -3.23 12.87 -21.08
CA LEU A 31 -2.26 11.92 -21.63
C LEU A 31 -0.83 12.51 -21.64
N ASP A 32 -0.66 13.77 -22.03
CA ASP A 32 0.65 14.42 -22.06
C ASP A 32 1.23 14.55 -20.64
N HIS A 33 0.38 14.85 -19.64
CA HIS A 33 0.75 14.83 -18.23
C HIS A 33 1.17 13.43 -17.78
N ALA A 34 0.42 12.39 -18.14
CA ALA A 34 0.75 11.02 -17.80
C ALA A 34 2.08 10.56 -18.44
N GLU A 35 2.32 10.93 -19.69
CA GLU A 35 3.59 10.66 -20.38
C GLU A 35 4.77 11.40 -19.72
N ASN A 36 4.55 12.64 -19.27
CA ASN A 36 5.57 13.40 -18.55
C ASN A 36 5.88 12.80 -17.17
N ASP A 37 4.86 12.38 -16.42
CA ASP A 37 5.04 11.70 -15.14
C ASP A 37 5.78 10.37 -15.32
N LEU A 38 5.44 9.59 -16.37
CA LEU A 38 6.16 8.36 -16.68
C LEU A 38 7.64 8.64 -16.99
N ARG A 39 7.93 9.66 -17.79
CA ARG A 39 9.31 10.08 -18.10
C ARG A 39 10.06 10.50 -16.84
N THR A 40 9.40 11.26 -15.97
CA THR A 40 9.96 11.67 -14.67
C THR A 40 10.27 10.46 -13.80
N ALA A 41 9.33 9.50 -13.70
CA ALA A 41 9.53 8.25 -12.97
C ALA A 41 10.74 7.46 -13.50
N GLN A 42 10.96 7.43 -14.82
CA GLN A 42 12.08 6.71 -15.43
C GLN A 42 13.44 7.30 -15.07
N SER A 43 13.52 8.62 -14.88
CA SER A 43 14.74 9.32 -14.47
C SER A 43 14.89 9.51 -12.95
N GLU A 44 13.83 9.30 -12.17
CA GLU A 44 13.84 9.56 -10.72
C GLU A 44 14.68 8.51 -9.97
N ALA A 45 15.60 9.00 -9.14
CA ALA A 45 16.53 8.18 -8.37
C ALA A 45 15.95 7.78 -7.01
N ASP A 46 15.12 8.64 -6.40
CA ASP A 46 14.46 8.34 -5.13
C ASP A 46 13.31 7.32 -5.35
N PRO A 47 13.37 6.12 -4.73
CA PRO A 47 12.37 5.09 -4.97
C PRO A 47 10.94 5.49 -4.56
N HIS A 48 10.81 6.35 -3.56
CA HIS A 48 9.50 6.82 -3.11
C HIS A 48 8.85 7.71 -4.17
N ARG A 49 9.55 8.77 -4.59
CA ARG A 49 9.12 9.70 -5.64
C ARG A 49 8.91 8.98 -6.97
N GLN A 50 9.79 8.06 -7.33
CA GLN A 50 9.63 7.26 -8.55
C GLN A 50 8.30 6.49 -8.53
N GLY A 51 7.95 5.87 -7.39
CA GLY A 51 6.68 5.19 -7.24
C GLY A 51 5.48 6.13 -7.27
N GLN A 52 5.61 7.36 -6.78
CA GLN A 52 4.57 8.38 -6.85
C GLN A 52 4.31 8.82 -8.30
N TYR A 53 5.36 9.17 -9.05
CA TYR A 53 5.23 9.54 -10.46
C TYR A 53 4.68 8.38 -11.31
N ALA A 54 5.14 7.15 -11.07
CA ALA A 54 4.60 5.98 -11.77
C ALA A 54 3.11 5.76 -11.47
N ARG A 55 2.65 5.93 -10.22
CA ARG A 55 1.22 5.84 -9.90
C ARG A 55 0.41 6.96 -10.56
N SER A 56 0.89 8.20 -10.48
CA SER A 56 0.26 9.36 -11.13
C SER A 56 0.09 9.13 -12.64
N ALA A 57 1.15 8.68 -13.31
CA ALA A 57 1.12 8.34 -14.73
C ALA A 57 0.12 7.22 -15.05
N ALA A 58 0.08 6.16 -14.22
CA ALA A 58 -0.84 5.05 -14.42
C ALA A 58 -2.31 5.50 -14.24
N ASP A 59 -2.61 6.28 -13.22
CA ASP A 59 -3.97 6.73 -12.92
C ASP A 59 -4.49 7.68 -14.02
N ALA A 60 -3.70 8.69 -14.39
CA ALA A 60 -4.07 9.65 -15.45
C ALA A 60 -4.20 8.96 -16.83
N ALA A 61 -3.30 8.05 -17.17
CA ALA A 61 -3.41 7.31 -18.43
C ALA A 61 -4.57 6.29 -18.40
N ALA A 62 -4.91 5.72 -17.24
CA ALA A 62 -6.05 4.82 -17.13
C ALA A 62 -7.36 5.55 -17.45
N GLU A 63 -7.53 6.79 -16.99
CA GLU A 63 -8.68 7.63 -17.32
C GLU A 63 -8.83 7.82 -18.84
N VAL A 64 -7.75 8.20 -19.54
CA VAL A 64 -7.75 8.37 -21.00
C VAL A 64 -8.02 7.04 -21.72
N SER A 65 -7.48 5.93 -21.23
CA SER A 65 -7.67 4.62 -21.87
C SER A 65 -9.12 4.12 -21.84
N LEU A 66 -9.91 4.61 -20.88
CA LEU A 66 -11.32 4.26 -20.68
C LEU A 66 -12.28 5.30 -21.25
N ASP A 67 -11.77 6.45 -21.71
CA ASP A 67 -12.58 7.51 -22.28
C ASP A 67 -13.12 7.13 -23.67
N ALA A 68 -14.45 7.18 -23.81
CA ALA A 68 -15.12 6.92 -25.08
C ALA A 68 -14.94 8.06 -26.10
N GLY A 69 -14.59 9.27 -25.65
CA GLY A 69 -14.28 10.42 -26.49
C GLY A 69 -12.87 10.41 -27.08
N ALA A 70 -11.95 9.63 -26.48
CA ALA A 70 -10.57 9.53 -26.94
C ALA A 70 -10.45 8.69 -28.22
N SER A 71 -9.58 9.14 -29.12
CA SER A 71 -9.26 8.40 -30.34
C SER A 71 -8.67 7.02 -30.01
N ALA A 72 -8.73 6.09 -30.98
CA ALA A 72 -8.14 4.77 -30.81
C ALA A 72 -6.61 4.83 -30.55
N GLU A 73 -5.93 5.77 -31.19
CA GLU A 73 -4.49 6.00 -31.01
C GLU A 73 -4.16 6.54 -29.63
N GLU A 74 -4.93 7.51 -29.12
CA GLU A 74 -4.76 8.02 -27.75
C GLU A 74 -5.00 6.93 -26.71
N ARG A 75 -6.05 6.12 -26.87
CA ARG A 75 -6.31 4.99 -25.97
C ARG A 75 -5.18 3.96 -26.01
N GLN A 76 -4.63 3.67 -27.19
CA GLN A 76 -3.50 2.76 -27.33
C GLN A 76 -2.24 3.31 -26.64
N ARG A 77 -1.93 4.60 -26.82
CA ARG A 77 -0.81 5.27 -26.13
C ARG A 77 -1.02 5.26 -24.62
N ALA A 78 -2.21 5.59 -24.15
CA ALA A 78 -2.57 5.57 -22.74
C ALA A 78 -2.39 4.17 -22.12
N GLN A 79 -2.83 3.11 -22.81
CA GLN A 79 -2.60 1.73 -22.35
C GLN A 79 -1.11 1.35 -22.27
N ALA A 80 -0.27 1.89 -23.16
CA ALA A 80 1.17 1.69 -23.12
C ALA A 80 1.80 2.40 -21.91
N VAL A 81 1.35 3.61 -21.58
CA VAL A 81 1.76 4.36 -20.40
C VAL A 81 1.38 3.60 -19.13
N VAL A 82 0.11 3.18 -18.99
CA VAL A 82 -0.37 2.37 -17.84
C VAL A 82 0.50 1.15 -17.64
N ARG A 83 0.73 0.36 -18.69
CA ARG A 83 1.52 -0.87 -18.60
C ARG A 83 2.93 -0.58 -18.13
N SER A 84 3.59 0.41 -18.73
CA SER A 84 4.96 0.79 -18.39
C SER A 84 5.06 1.25 -16.94
N ALA A 85 4.17 2.15 -16.52
CA ALA A 85 4.12 2.69 -15.18
C ALA A 85 3.89 1.60 -14.12
N LEU A 86 2.94 0.69 -14.35
CA LEU A 86 2.63 -0.40 -13.40
C LEU A 86 3.83 -1.35 -13.18
N THR A 87 4.67 -1.59 -14.19
CA THR A 87 5.88 -2.42 -14.03
C THR A 87 6.95 -1.82 -13.11
N MET A 88 6.94 -0.49 -12.93
CA MET A 88 7.94 0.21 -12.11
C MET A 88 7.64 0.16 -10.62
N ILE A 89 6.34 0.15 -10.26
CA ILE A 89 5.89 0.32 -8.88
C ILE A 89 6.36 -0.81 -7.94
N PRO A 90 6.31 -2.11 -8.29
CA PRO A 90 6.81 -3.15 -7.41
C PRO A 90 8.29 -2.97 -7.06
N GLY A 91 9.11 -2.62 -8.05
CA GLY A 91 10.54 -2.38 -7.85
C GLY A 91 10.83 -1.18 -6.96
N SER A 92 10.06 -0.09 -7.12
CA SER A 92 10.21 1.11 -6.30
C SER A 92 9.84 0.82 -4.83
N LEU A 93 8.73 0.12 -4.59
CA LEU A 93 8.29 -0.32 -3.26
C LEU A 93 9.32 -1.24 -2.58
N LEU A 94 9.94 -2.15 -3.32
CA LEU A 94 10.96 -3.06 -2.77
C LEU A 94 12.24 -2.32 -2.37
N ARG A 95 12.70 -1.36 -3.17
CA ARG A 95 13.84 -0.51 -2.79
C ARG A 95 13.54 0.32 -1.55
N GLU A 96 12.33 0.89 -1.44
CA GLU A 96 11.91 1.57 -0.21
C GLU A 96 11.90 0.61 0.99
N ALA A 97 11.34 -0.60 0.82
CA ALA A 97 11.29 -1.60 1.88
C ALA A 97 12.70 -2.03 2.34
N GLN A 98 13.64 -2.19 1.41
CA GLN A 98 15.05 -2.50 1.71
C GLN A 98 15.74 -1.35 2.44
N SER A 99 15.48 -0.10 2.05
CA SER A 99 16.01 1.09 2.74
C SER A 99 15.50 1.14 4.19
N MET A 100 14.19 0.97 4.40
CA MET A 100 13.58 0.92 5.74
C MET A 100 14.12 -0.24 6.58
N LEU A 101 14.32 -1.42 5.98
CA LEU A 101 14.90 -2.57 6.67
C LEU A 101 16.35 -2.31 7.08
N THR A 102 17.12 -1.65 6.23
CA THR A 102 18.50 -1.25 6.54
C THR A 102 18.54 -0.23 7.68
N ALA A 103 17.64 0.75 7.66
CA ALA A 103 17.47 1.70 8.77
C ALA A 103 17.08 0.99 10.06
N ALA A 104 16.12 0.06 10.02
CA ALA A 104 15.72 -0.74 11.18
C ALA A 104 16.90 -1.49 11.81
N ARG A 105 17.78 -2.08 11.00
CA ARG A 105 18.97 -2.81 11.50
C ARG A 105 19.96 -1.91 12.24
N ARG A 106 20.01 -0.62 11.91
CA ARG A 106 20.90 0.37 12.52
C ARG A 106 20.27 1.12 13.69
N GLU A 107 18.94 1.13 13.76
CA GLU A 107 18.19 1.82 14.81
C GLU A 107 18.44 1.15 16.17
N THR A 108 18.71 1.94 17.22
CA THR A 108 18.99 1.45 18.57
C THR A 108 17.74 1.42 19.43
N ASP A 109 16.78 2.32 19.19
CA ASP A 109 15.50 2.30 19.89
C ASP A 109 14.65 1.10 19.46
N PRO A 110 14.26 0.19 20.38
CA PRO A 110 13.45 -0.98 20.03
C PRO A 110 12.09 -0.62 19.41
N HIS A 111 11.45 0.46 19.85
CA HIS A 111 10.14 0.84 19.31
C HIS A 111 10.26 1.30 17.86
N ARG A 112 11.14 2.27 17.60
CA ARG A 112 11.40 2.76 16.24
C ARG A 112 11.96 1.69 15.31
N ARG A 113 12.83 0.80 15.82
CA ARG A 113 13.33 -0.37 15.07
C ARG A 113 12.18 -1.25 14.59
N ARG A 114 11.19 -1.50 15.46
CA ARG A 114 9.99 -2.28 15.12
C ARG A 114 9.10 -1.57 14.11
N GLU A 115 8.89 -0.27 14.24
CA GLU A 115 8.09 0.52 13.31
C GLU A 115 8.68 0.53 11.90
N LEU A 116 10.01 0.72 11.79
CA LEU A 116 10.73 0.66 10.53
C LEU A 116 10.64 -0.73 9.89
N ALA A 117 10.83 -1.79 10.68
CA ALA A 117 10.67 -3.16 10.21
C ALA A 117 9.22 -3.44 9.77
N GLY A 118 8.22 -2.93 10.50
CA GLY A 118 6.80 -3.03 10.15
C GLY A 118 6.47 -2.33 8.84
N SER A 119 7.02 -1.14 8.62
CA SER A 119 6.86 -0.36 7.39
C SER A 119 7.50 -1.08 6.19
N ALA A 120 8.70 -1.63 6.38
CA ALA A 120 9.37 -2.47 5.37
C ALA A 120 8.53 -3.70 5.01
N LEU A 121 7.96 -4.39 6.00
CA LEU A 121 7.06 -5.54 5.78
C LEU A 121 5.83 -5.15 4.97
N SER A 122 5.20 -4.03 5.30
CA SER A 122 4.01 -3.54 4.60
C SER A 122 4.31 -3.29 3.12
N LYS A 123 5.37 -2.53 2.81
CA LYS A 123 5.78 -2.24 1.43
C LYS A 123 6.18 -3.49 0.65
N ALA A 124 6.91 -4.42 1.25
CA ALA A 124 7.31 -5.66 0.59
C ALA A 124 6.09 -6.55 0.27
N ARG A 125 5.06 -6.54 1.11
CA ARG A 125 3.79 -7.26 0.84
C ARG A 125 2.98 -6.60 -0.27
N ASP A 126 2.88 -5.26 -0.25
CA ASP A 126 2.24 -4.51 -1.34
C ASP A 126 2.92 -4.84 -2.68
N ALA A 127 4.26 -4.76 -2.74
CA ALA A 127 5.00 -5.12 -3.94
C ALA A 127 4.75 -6.58 -4.38
N ALA A 128 4.74 -7.54 -3.45
CA ALA A 128 4.51 -8.95 -3.76
C ALA A 128 3.08 -9.28 -4.22
N GLY A 129 2.11 -8.44 -3.82
CA GLY A 129 0.70 -8.59 -4.20
C GLY A 129 0.36 -8.01 -5.58
N ARG A 130 1.29 -7.27 -6.20
CA ARG A 130 1.07 -6.68 -7.52
C ARG A 130 1.17 -7.71 -8.63
N ARG A 131 0.34 -7.55 -9.66
CA ARG A 131 0.28 -8.46 -10.81
C ARG A 131 1.55 -8.39 -11.66
N GLU A 132 2.17 -7.22 -11.72
CA GLU A 132 3.35 -6.91 -12.53
C GLU A 132 4.66 -7.34 -11.86
N VAL A 133 4.60 -7.98 -10.68
CA VAL A 133 5.80 -8.41 -9.95
C VAL A 133 6.53 -9.51 -10.71
N THR A 134 7.83 -9.33 -10.94
CA THR A 134 8.69 -10.36 -11.53
C THR A 134 9.04 -11.45 -10.51
N ASP A 135 9.48 -12.62 -10.97
CA ASP A 135 9.92 -13.69 -10.06
C ASP A 135 11.10 -13.26 -9.18
N GLU A 136 12.01 -12.46 -9.72
CA GLU A 136 13.12 -11.88 -8.97
C GLU A 136 12.63 -10.89 -7.90
N GLN A 137 11.72 -9.98 -8.26
CA GLN A 137 11.10 -9.07 -7.30
C GLN A 137 10.33 -9.85 -6.22
N ARG A 138 9.68 -10.95 -6.57
CA ARG A 138 8.99 -11.83 -5.63
C ARG A 138 9.97 -12.51 -4.67
N ALA A 139 11.13 -12.95 -5.16
CA ALA A 139 12.19 -13.49 -4.32
C ALA A 139 12.75 -12.42 -3.36
N GLN A 140 13.01 -11.20 -3.85
CA GLN A 140 13.43 -10.06 -3.04
C GLN A 140 12.39 -9.72 -1.96
N ALA A 141 11.10 -9.69 -2.32
CA ALA A 141 10.01 -9.45 -1.37
C ALA A 141 10.02 -10.49 -0.24
N ARG A 142 10.19 -11.78 -0.56
CA ARG A 142 10.27 -12.85 0.44
C ARG A 142 11.45 -12.65 1.40
N GLN A 143 12.61 -12.22 0.90
CA GLN A 143 13.78 -11.94 1.73
C GLN A 143 13.54 -10.77 2.69
N VAL A 144 12.95 -9.68 2.20
CA VAL A 144 12.59 -8.51 3.04
C VAL A 144 11.54 -8.91 4.08
N ILE A 145 10.53 -9.68 3.69
CA ILE A 145 9.47 -10.18 4.58
C ILE A 145 10.05 -11.07 5.69
N GLY A 146 10.94 -12.01 5.34
CA GLY A 146 11.62 -12.86 6.32
C GLY A 146 12.45 -12.03 7.31
N SER A 147 13.26 -11.10 6.79
CA SER A 147 14.12 -10.25 7.61
C SER A 147 13.33 -9.33 8.55
N GLY A 148 12.29 -8.66 8.06
CA GLY A 148 11.47 -7.77 8.89
C GLY A 148 10.70 -8.51 9.99
N ARG A 149 10.30 -9.77 9.72
CA ARG A 149 9.67 -10.64 10.73
C ARG A 149 10.64 -10.99 11.85
N MET A 150 11.89 -11.36 11.54
CA MET A 150 12.91 -11.65 12.55
C MET A 150 13.21 -10.46 13.45
N ILE A 151 13.30 -9.25 12.89
CA ILE A 151 13.50 -8.03 13.69
C ILE A 151 12.29 -7.78 14.61
N SER A 152 11.08 -7.97 14.10
CA SER A 152 9.86 -7.80 14.90
C SER A 152 9.75 -8.82 16.04
N SER A 153 10.10 -10.09 15.79
CA SER A 153 9.98 -11.17 16.78
C SER A 153 11.03 -11.09 17.88
N THR A 154 12.29 -10.79 17.52
CA THR A 154 13.39 -10.65 18.50
C THR A 154 13.11 -9.59 19.57
N ILE A 155 12.40 -8.51 19.20
CA ILE A 155 11.99 -7.47 20.15
C ILE A 155 10.93 -7.98 21.13
N VAL A 156 9.96 -8.78 20.65
CA VAL A 156 8.93 -9.38 21.50
C VAL A 156 9.55 -10.39 22.47
N GLU A 157 10.45 -11.25 21.99
CA GLU A 157 11.17 -12.21 22.82
C GLU A 157 12.02 -11.53 23.90
N ALA A 158 12.74 -10.46 23.55
CA ALA A 158 13.52 -9.68 24.50
C ALA A 158 12.63 -9.04 25.59
N ALA A 159 11.48 -8.47 25.21
CA ALA A 159 10.53 -7.89 26.15
C ALA A 159 9.92 -8.95 27.09
N MET A 160 9.58 -10.14 26.57
CA MET A 160 9.07 -11.26 27.38
C MET A 160 10.12 -11.78 28.35
N ARG A 161 11.39 -11.88 27.92
CA ARG A 161 12.51 -12.29 28.79
C ARG A 161 12.73 -11.30 29.92
N ARG A 162 12.69 -9.99 29.63
CA ARG A 162 12.84 -8.94 30.64
C ARG A 162 11.73 -8.99 31.68
N ARG A 163 10.46 -9.11 31.26
CA ARG A 163 9.32 -9.30 32.19
C ARG A 163 9.43 -10.55 33.05
N ARG A 164 9.97 -11.64 32.49
CA ARG A 164 10.20 -12.87 33.25
C ARG A 164 11.24 -12.64 34.35
N ILE A 165 12.35 -11.98 34.03
CA ILE A 165 13.40 -11.64 35.00
C ILE A 165 12.86 -10.69 36.08
N GLU A 166 12.08 -9.66 35.70
CA GLU A 166 11.45 -8.73 36.65
C GLU A 166 10.51 -9.48 37.62
N ARG A 167 9.68 -10.40 37.13
CA ARG A 167 8.82 -11.25 37.97
C ARG A 167 9.59 -12.23 38.86
N GLU A 168 10.73 -12.73 38.40
CA GLU A 168 11.60 -13.60 39.21
C GLU A 168 12.25 -12.78 40.33
N GLN A 169 12.70 -11.54 40.06
CA GLN A 169 13.24 -10.63 41.08
C GLN A 169 12.19 -10.20 42.12
N GLU A 170 10.97 -9.87 41.68
CA GLU A 170 9.85 -9.54 42.60
C GLU A 170 9.50 -10.70 43.55
N ARG A 171 9.72 -11.95 43.13
CA ARG A 171 9.49 -13.15 43.95
C ARG A 171 10.64 -13.44 44.93
N GLU A 172 11.86 -13.02 44.61
CA GLU A 172 13.05 -13.21 45.45
C GLU A 172 13.19 -12.15 46.54
N THR A 173 12.51 -11.00 46.43
CA THR A 173 12.37 -10.00 47.51
C THR A 173 10.99 -10.08 48.17
N PRO A 174 10.73 -11.00 49.13
CA PRO A 174 9.59 -10.85 50.00
C PRO A 174 9.81 -9.58 50.83
N GLY A 175 8.84 -8.67 50.82
CA GLY A 175 8.94 -7.40 51.52
C GLY A 175 9.43 -7.60 52.96
N VAL A 176 10.58 -7.01 53.26
CA VAL A 176 10.96 -6.72 54.65
C VAL A 176 10.03 -5.59 55.08
N ALA A 177 8.81 -5.95 55.47
CA ALA A 177 7.95 -5.08 56.23
C ALA A 177 8.51 -5.06 57.65
N MET A 178 9.17 -3.94 58.01
CA MET A 178 9.39 -3.51 59.39
C MET A 178 8.24 -2.59 59.80
#